data_AF-A0A0Q9TBD7-F1
#
_entry.id   AF-A0A0Q9TBD7-F1
#
_cell.length_a   1.000
_cell.length_b   1.000
_cell.length_c   1.000
_cell.angle_alpha   90.00
_cell.angle_beta   90.00
_cell.angle_gamma   90.00
#
_symmetry.space_group_name_H-M   'P 1'
#
loop_
_entity.id
_entity.type
_entity.pdbx_description
1 polymer ?
#
loop_
_entity_poly.entity_id
_entity_poly.type
_entity_poly.pdbx_seq_one_letter_code
_entity_poly.pdbx_strand_id
1 'polypeptide(L)'
;MRRLGVVTAAAAAAVVVTATGASAHHCFVPMYSLGGPSSANWFVISAEDGAFLVAGYEAGCDEAVDAGYDAVRAAGLPVGIKIFEKMTIGDPKGTGRIPNPNGADGRGLEYFGAGSTLPDEMVGTWIDGASSYTC
;
A
#
# COMPACT_ATOMS: atom_id res chain seq x y z
N MET A 1 -56.01 36.48 -9.63
CA MET A 1 -55.57 35.07 -9.67
C MET A 1 -54.24 34.97 -10.40
N ARG A 2 -53.37 34.06 -9.90
CA ARG A 2 -52.18 33.47 -10.55
C ARG A 2 -51.02 34.42 -10.87
N ARG A 3 -49.97 34.36 -10.02
CA ARG A 3 -48.66 33.76 -10.37
C ARG A 3 -47.99 33.16 -9.12
N LEU A 4 -48.59 32.09 -8.59
CA LEU A 4 -47.83 31.03 -7.92
C LEU A 4 -47.05 30.31 -9.02
N GLY A 5 -45.73 30.36 -9.02
CA GLY A 5 -44.97 29.72 -10.10
C GLY A 5 -43.46 29.92 -10.10
N VAL A 6 -42.82 30.08 -8.95
CA VAL A 6 -41.35 29.99 -8.84
C VAL A 6 -41.00 29.05 -7.68
N VAL A 7 -41.49 27.82 -7.77
CA VAL A 7 -41.01 26.70 -6.96
C VAL A 7 -41.10 25.48 -7.88
N THR A 8 -40.06 25.21 -8.67
CA THR A 8 -39.81 23.92 -9.40
C THR A 8 -38.66 24.12 -10.39
N ALA A 9 -37.47 24.44 -9.91
CA ALA A 9 -36.24 24.29 -10.70
C ALA A 9 -35.01 24.11 -9.80
N ALA A 10 -35.13 23.35 -8.72
CA ALA A 10 -33.96 22.78 -8.07
C ALA A 10 -33.61 21.52 -8.85
N ALA A 11 -32.73 21.71 -9.84
CA ALA A 11 -32.22 20.71 -10.74
C ALA A 11 -31.83 19.44 -9.98
N ALA A 12 -32.27 18.30 -10.49
CA ALA A 12 -31.76 16.99 -10.18
C ALA A 12 -30.28 16.92 -10.62
N ALA A 13 -29.39 17.48 -9.81
CA ALA A 13 -27.96 17.20 -9.81
C ALA A 13 -27.66 16.31 -8.60
N ALA A 14 -28.42 15.22 -8.46
CA ALA A 14 -27.95 14.10 -7.66
C ALA A 14 -26.79 13.50 -8.46
N VAL A 15 -25.60 13.96 -8.09
CA VAL A 15 -24.30 13.49 -8.54
C VAL A 15 -24.38 11.98 -8.67
N VAL A 16 -24.36 11.49 -9.90
CA VAL A 16 -23.91 10.13 -10.16
C VAL A 16 -22.45 10.16 -9.72
N VAL A 17 -22.22 9.88 -8.43
CA VAL A 17 -20.93 9.40 -7.96
C VAL A 17 -20.86 8.05 -8.64
N THR A 18 -20.40 8.02 -9.89
CA THR A 18 -19.89 6.79 -10.46
C THR A 18 -18.88 6.35 -9.43
N ALA A 19 -19.20 5.27 -8.73
CA ALA A 19 -18.23 4.50 -8.00
C ALA A 19 -17.15 4.21 -9.03
N THR A 20 -16.11 5.05 -9.05
CA THR A 20 -14.85 4.74 -9.69
C THR A 20 -14.48 3.43 -9.04
N GLY A 21 -14.72 2.34 -9.76
CA GLY A 21 -14.42 1.00 -9.27
C GLY A 21 -13.06 1.07 -8.63
N ALA A 22 -12.98 0.65 -7.38
CA ALA A 22 -11.77 0.82 -6.60
C ALA A 22 -10.60 0.16 -7.36
N SER A 23 -9.80 1.01 -8.01
CA SER A 23 -8.70 0.61 -8.88
C SER A 23 -7.44 0.63 -8.05
N ALA A 24 -6.75 -0.52 -7.98
CA ALA A 24 -5.56 -0.78 -7.18
C ALA A 24 -5.76 -0.55 -5.67
N HIS A 25 -6.41 -1.51 -5.00
CA HIS A 25 -6.31 -1.59 -3.55
C HIS A 25 -4.89 -1.99 -3.18
N HIS A 26 -4.07 -1.06 -2.70
CA HIS A 26 -2.88 -1.43 -1.95
C HIS A 26 -3.37 -2.18 -0.70
N CYS A 27 -3.03 -3.46 -0.57
CA CYS A 27 -3.26 -4.24 0.65
C CYS A 27 -2.34 -3.81 1.81
N PHE A 28 -1.63 -2.70 1.60
CA PHE A 28 -0.72 -2.06 2.51
C PHE A 28 -0.96 -0.54 2.51
N VAL A 29 -0.53 0.12 3.59
CA VAL A 29 -0.49 1.57 3.66
C VAL A 29 0.96 2.01 3.40
N PRO A 30 1.24 2.81 2.35
CA PRO A 30 2.58 3.36 2.14
C PRO A 30 2.95 4.29 3.30
N MET A 31 4.17 4.16 3.82
CA MET A 31 4.70 4.96 4.92
C MET A 31 5.85 5.86 4.43
N TYR A 32 5.71 7.17 4.60
CA TYR A 32 6.77 8.15 4.28
C TYR A 32 7.61 8.54 5.50
N SER A 33 7.36 7.89 6.63
CA SER A 33 8.15 7.94 7.86
C SER A 33 7.91 6.63 8.62
N LEU A 34 8.96 6.06 9.21
CA LEU A 34 8.85 4.86 10.04
C LEU A 34 8.30 5.16 11.45
N GLY A 35 8.21 6.44 11.84
CA GLY A 35 7.67 6.87 13.14
C GLY A 35 6.14 6.95 13.23
N GLY A 36 5.41 6.19 12.39
CA GLY A 36 3.95 6.20 12.36
C GLY A 36 3.31 5.53 13.60
N PRO A 37 1.99 5.69 13.80
CA PRO A 37 1.27 5.04 14.90
C PRO A 37 1.44 3.51 14.87
N SER A 38 1.74 2.89 16.00
CA SER A 38 1.87 1.43 16.12
C SER A 38 0.58 0.78 16.66
N SER A 39 0.33 -0.48 16.30
CA SER A 39 -0.81 -1.27 16.76
C SER A 39 -0.48 -2.74 16.62
N ALA A 40 -0.91 -3.59 17.55
CA ALA A 40 -0.69 -5.04 17.50
C ALA A 40 -1.34 -5.75 16.29
N ASN A 41 -2.19 -5.07 15.52
CA ASN A 41 -2.80 -5.65 14.32
C ASN A 41 -2.07 -5.23 13.03
N TRP A 42 -1.01 -4.45 13.13
CA TRP A 42 -0.28 -3.92 11.99
C TRP A 42 1.21 -4.09 12.21
N PHE A 43 1.90 -4.64 11.21
CA PHE A 43 3.36 -4.64 11.17
C PHE A 43 3.85 -3.74 10.04
N VAL A 44 5.10 -3.31 10.15
CA VAL A 44 5.77 -2.44 9.18
C VAL A 44 6.90 -3.23 8.56
N ILE A 45 7.03 -3.13 7.23
CA ILE A 45 8.18 -3.59 6.46
C ILE A 45 8.83 -2.34 5.91
N SER A 46 10.04 -2.02 6.36
CA SER A 46 10.82 -0.92 5.78
C SER A 46 11.29 -1.26 4.36
N ALA A 47 11.79 -0.26 3.62
CA ALA A 47 12.41 -0.50 2.32
C ALA A 47 13.63 -1.44 2.43
N GLU A 48 14.40 -1.33 3.51
CA GLU A 48 15.52 -2.21 3.85
C GLU A 48 15.06 -3.65 4.15
N ASP A 49 14.04 -3.82 5.00
CA ASP A 49 13.44 -5.13 5.25
C ASP A 49 12.95 -5.77 3.93
N GLY A 50 12.32 -4.96 3.06
CA GLY A 50 11.87 -5.38 1.74
C GLY A 50 13.02 -5.82 0.83
N ALA A 51 14.14 -5.09 0.82
CA ALA A 51 15.33 -5.43 0.05
C ALA A 51 15.93 -6.78 0.48
N PHE A 52 15.99 -7.03 1.79
CA PHE A 52 16.40 -8.32 2.32
C PHE A 52 15.41 -9.43 1.92
N LEU A 53 14.12 -9.23 2.17
CA LEU A 53 13.09 -10.27 1.98
C LEU A 53 12.85 -10.64 0.51
N VAL A 54 12.95 -9.69 -0.41
CA VAL A 54 12.61 -9.88 -1.82
C VAL A 54 13.85 -10.12 -2.69
N ALA A 55 14.98 -9.47 -2.39
CA ALA A 55 16.18 -9.53 -3.20
C ALA A 55 17.38 -10.18 -2.48
N GLY A 56 17.27 -10.51 -1.18
CA GLY A 56 18.40 -11.01 -0.39
C GLY A 56 19.53 -9.99 -0.25
N TYR A 57 19.22 -8.70 -0.40
CA TYR A 57 20.20 -7.63 -0.38
C TYR A 57 20.35 -7.07 1.03
N GLU A 58 21.59 -6.92 1.49
CA GLU A 58 21.96 -6.22 2.72
C GLU A 58 22.99 -5.13 2.37
N ALA A 59 22.80 -3.92 2.91
CA ALA A 59 23.77 -2.83 2.73
C ALA A 59 25.07 -3.12 3.51
N GLY A 60 26.21 -2.70 2.96
CA GLY A 60 27.53 -3.01 3.54
C GLY A 60 27.94 -2.15 4.74
N CYS A 61 27.29 -1.01 4.95
CA CYS A 61 27.56 -0.05 6.03
C CYS A 61 26.32 0.82 6.30
N ASP A 62 26.28 1.47 7.46
CA ASP A 62 25.16 2.33 7.89
C ASP A 62 24.94 3.50 6.91
N GLU A 63 26.01 4.06 6.35
CA GLU A 63 25.91 5.15 5.38
C GLU A 63 25.29 4.71 4.04
N ALA A 64 25.44 3.44 3.67
CA ALA A 64 24.73 2.87 2.51
C ALA A 64 23.24 2.69 2.81
N VAL A 65 22.86 2.35 4.05
CA VAL A 65 21.45 2.34 4.49
C VAL A 65 20.84 3.74 4.36
N ASP A 66 21.54 4.76 4.86
CA ASP A 66 21.12 6.16 4.75
C ASP A 66 20.98 6.59 3.28
N ALA A 67 21.94 6.25 2.43
CA ALA A 67 21.90 6.54 0.98
C ALA A 67 20.68 5.88 0.30
N GLY A 68 20.34 4.65 0.66
CA GLY A 68 19.13 3.98 0.18
C GLY A 68 17.86 4.73 0.56
N TYR A 69 17.72 5.14 1.82
CA TYR A 69 16.55 5.91 2.26
C TYR A 69 16.48 7.31 1.64
N ASP A 70 17.61 7.96 1.41
CA ASP A 70 17.67 9.26 0.73
C ASP A 70 17.23 9.14 -0.74
N ALA A 71 17.63 8.06 -1.44
CA ALA A 71 17.17 7.79 -2.80
C ALA A 71 15.65 7.60 -2.87
N VAL A 72 15.08 6.81 -1.96
CA VAL A 72 13.62 6.59 -1.86
C VAL A 72 12.88 7.90 -1.60
N ARG A 73 13.39 8.73 -0.67
CA ARG A 73 12.79 10.05 -0.38
C ARG A 73 12.89 11.00 -1.57
N ALA A 74 14.04 11.02 -2.25
CA ALA A 74 14.25 11.85 -3.44
C ALA A 74 13.32 11.45 -4.59
N ALA A 75 13.01 10.15 -4.73
CA ALA A 75 12.04 9.63 -5.68
C ALA A 75 10.57 9.88 -5.27
N GLY A 76 10.32 10.41 -4.05
CA GLY A 76 8.96 10.58 -3.54
C GLY A 76 8.24 9.26 -3.25
N LEU A 77 9.01 8.18 -3.01
CA LEU A 77 8.52 6.85 -2.70
C LEU A 77 8.39 6.65 -1.18
N PRO A 78 7.55 5.70 -0.72
CA PRO A 78 7.46 5.38 0.71
C PRO A 78 8.76 4.76 1.22
N VAL A 79 9.14 5.04 2.46
CA VAL A 79 10.28 4.41 3.17
C VAL A 79 9.93 3.05 3.79
N GLY A 80 8.68 2.62 3.64
CA GLY A 80 8.19 1.34 4.10
C GLY A 80 6.71 1.18 3.81
N ILE A 81 6.20 -0.01 4.08
CA ILE A 81 4.78 -0.34 3.93
C ILE A 81 4.24 -0.90 5.24
N LYS A 82 3.00 -0.55 5.56
CA LYS A 82 2.30 -1.05 6.73
C LYS A 82 1.26 -2.07 6.30
N ILE A 83 1.32 -3.25 6.89
CA ILE A 83 0.50 -4.39 6.51
C ILE A 83 -0.45 -4.72 7.66
N PHE A 84 -1.74 -4.91 7.35
CA PHE A 84 -2.73 -5.31 8.34
C PHE A 84 -2.69 -6.82 8.52
N GLU A 85 -2.31 -7.27 9.71
CA GLU A 85 -2.16 -8.69 10.02
C GLU A 85 -3.51 -9.35 10.38
N LYS A 86 -4.50 -8.55 10.77
CA LYS A 86 -5.80 -9.06 11.23
C LYS A 86 -6.82 -9.03 10.08
N MET A 87 -7.13 -10.20 9.51
CA MET A 87 -8.07 -10.36 8.38
C MET A 87 -7.46 -9.96 7.04
N THR A 88 -6.57 -10.80 6.52
CA THR A 88 -6.53 -11.01 5.08
C THR A 88 -7.96 -11.21 4.58
N ILE A 89 -8.39 -10.40 3.62
CA ILE A 89 -9.72 -10.50 3.00
C ILE A 89 -9.92 -11.93 2.48
N GLY A 90 -10.74 -12.70 3.20
CA GLY A 90 -11.06 -14.07 2.85
C GLY A 90 -10.53 -15.18 3.77
N ASP A 91 -10.07 -14.87 4.99
CA ASP A 91 -9.75 -15.90 5.99
C ASP A 91 -10.98 -16.29 6.84
N PRO A 92 -11.53 -17.51 6.74
CA PRO A 92 -12.52 -18.02 7.66
C PRO A 92 -11.82 -18.58 8.91
N LYS A 93 -11.05 -17.73 9.61
CA LYS A 93 -10.40 -18.01 10.91
C LYS A 93 -10.02 -19.48 11.12
N GLY A 94 -9.31 -20.07 10.15
CA GLY A 94 -8.77 -21.42 10.24
C GLY A 94 -9.75 -22.61 10.18
N THR A 95 -10.95 -22.50 9.61
CA THR A 95 -11.90 -23.66 9.53
C THR A 95 -12.36 -24.09 8.13
N GLY A 96 -11.75 -23.58 7.04
CA GLY A 96 -11.99 -24.12 5.70
C GLY A 96 -11.52 -23.21 4.56
N ARG A 97 -11.61 -23.69 3.31
CA ARG A 97 -11.42 -22.87 2.11
C ARG A 97 -12.68 -22.04 1.86
N ILE A 98 -12.56 -20.73 1.60
CA ILE A 98 -13.74 -19.92 1.24
C ILE A 98 -14.32 -20.41 -0.10
N PRO A 99 -15.63 -20.69 -0.17
CA PRO A 99 -16.29 -21.22 -1.36
C PRO A 99 -16.64 -20.07 -2.34
N ASN A 100 -15.65 -19.24 -2.70
CA ASN A 100 -15.83 -18.15 -3.66
C ASN A 100 -14.61 -18.10 -4.61
N PRO A 101 -14.81 -17.84 -5.91
CA PRO A 101 -13.73 -17.80 -6.91
C PRO A 101 -12.67 -16.71 -6.67
N ASN A 102 -12.96 -15.74 -5.80
CA ASN A 102 -12.08 -14.68 -5.31
C ASN A 102 -11.60 -14.95 -3.87
N GLY A 103 -11.65 -16.19 -3.38
CA GLY A 103 -11.23 -16.55 -2.03
C GLY A 103 -9.71 -16.68 -1.93
N ALA A 104 -9.10 -15.84 -1.09
CA ALA A 104 -7.72 -16.00 -0.64
C ALA A 104 -7.46 -17.36 0.03
N ASP A 105 -6.22 -17.84 -0.01
CA ASP A 105 -5.75 -19.03 0.71
C ASP A 105 -5.58 -18.80 2.23
N GLY A 106 -5.99 -17.61 2.70
CA GLY A 106 -5.92 -17.19 4.09
C GLY A 106 -4.60 -16.52 4.46
N ARG A 107 -3.67 -16.31 3.52
CA ARG A 107 -2.36 -15.68 3.80
C ARG A 107 -2.31 -14.21 3.36
N GLY A 108 -3.07 -13.83 2.34
CA GLY A 108 -3.29 -12.44 1.93
C GLY A 108 -2.19 -11.84 1.10
N LEU A 109 -1.09 -12.56 0.98
CA LEU A 109 0.08 -12.23 0.19
C LEU A 109 -0.24 -12.22 -1.31
N GLU A 110 -1.22 -13.00 -1.76
CA GLU A 110 -1.69 -13.10 -3.14
C GLU A 110 -2.31 -11.82 -3.69
N TYR A 111 -2.71 -10.87 -2.84
CA TYR A 111 -3.25 -9.57 -3.26
C TYR A 111 -2.22 -8.44 -3.29
N PHE A 112 -1.02 -8.62 -2.72
CA PHE A 112 0.00 -7.56 -2.68
C PHE A 112 0.56 -7.22 -4.07
N GLY A 113 0.52 -8.18 -5.01
CA GLY A 113 0.95 -7.99 -6.40
C GLY A 113 -0.18 -7.72 -7.40
N ALA A 114 -1.44 -7.58 -6.96
CA ALA A 114 -2.57 -7.36 -7.85
C ALA A 114 -2.66 -5.88 -8.29
N GLY A 115 -1.71 -5.45 -9.12
CA GLY A 115 -1.77 -4.20 -9.88
C GLY A 115 -1.06 -2.99 -9.31
N SER A 116 -0.26 -3.13 -8.25
CA SER A 116 0.61 -2.05 -7.74
C SER A 116 2.08 -2.45 -7.85
N THR A 117 2.87 -1.64 -8.55
CA THR A 117 4.33 -1.76 -8.66
C THR A 117 5.06 -1.03 -7.53
N LEU A 118 4.31 -0.32 -6.67
CA LEU A 118 4.89 0.59 -5.67
C LEU A 118 5.85 -0.11 -4.69
N PRO A 119 5.60 -1.33 -4.18
CA PRO A 119 6.55 -2.03 -3.33
C PRO A 119 7.85 -2.38 -4.07
N ASP A 120 7.75 -2.81 -5.33
CA ASP A 120 8.91 -3.16 -6.15
C ASP A 120 9.74 -1.91 -6.50
N GLU A 121 9.08 -0.81 -6.83
CA GLU A 121 9.71 0.50 -7.08
C GLU A 121 10.42 1.02 -5.83
N MET A 122 9.79 0.90 -4.65
CA MET A 122 10.39 1.26 -3.37
C MET A 122 11.65 0.45 -3.10
N VAL A 123 11.57 -0.88 -3.20
CA VAL A 123 12.69 -1.79 -2.92
C VAL A 123 13.83 -1.57 -3.92
N GLY A 124 13.52 -1.50 -5.22
CA GLY A 124 14.52 -1.27 -6.26
C GLY A 124 15.24 0.07 -6.08
N THR A 125 14.51 1.15 -5.81
CA THR A 125 15.10 2.47 -5.58
C THR A 125 16.00 2.49 -4.34
N TRP A 126 15.60 1.79 -3.27
CA TRP A 126 16.42 1.69 -2.07
C TRP A 126 17.72 0.92 -2.33
N ILE A 127 17.65 -0.22 -3.03
CA ILE A 127 18.83 -1.02 -3.40
C ILE A 127 19.78 -0.22 -4.29
N ASP A 128 19.26 0.51 -5.29
CA ASP A 128 20.07 1.34 -6.17
C ASP A 128 20.77 2.47 -5.41
N GLY A 129 20.05 3.13 -4.50
CA GLY A 129 20.61 4.15 -3.61
C GLY A 129 21.72 3.60 -2.72
N ALA A 130 21.45 2.49 -2.04
CA ALA A 130 22.42 1.85 -1.15
C ALA A 130 23.67 1.35 -1.90
N SER A 131 23.47 0.74 -3.08
CA SER A 131 24.56 0.21 -3.91
C SER A 131 25.41 1.29 -4.57
N SER A 132 24.91 2.54 -4.63
CA SER A 132 25.69 3.67 -5.14
C SER A 132 26.68 4.24 -4.11
N TYR A 133 26.52 3.89 -2.83
CA TYR A 133 27.42 4.32 -1.77
C TYR A 133 28.63 3.39 -1.66
N THR A 134 29.81 3.97 -1.43
CA THR A 134 31.04 3.21 -1.21
C THR A 134 31.37 3.21 0.28
N CYS A 135 31.20 2.05 0.92
CA CYS A 135 31.87 1.70 2.16
C CYS A 135 33.38 1.47 1.88
#